data_AF-A0A3M6UUM0-F1
#
_entry.id   AF-A0A3M6UUM0-F1
#
_cell.length_a   1.000
_cell.length_b   1.000
_cell.length_c   1.000
_cell.angle_alpha   90.00
_cell.angle_beta   90.00
_cell.angle_gamma   90.00
#
_symmetry.space_group_name_H-M   'P 1'
#
loop_
_entity.id
_entity.type
_entity.pdbx_description
1 polymer ?
#
loop_
_entity_poly.entity_id
_entity_poly.type
_entity_poly.pdbx_seq_one_letter_code
_entity_poly.pdbx_strand_id
1 'polypeptide(L)'
;MTSRFLPLLPVLIVLALLATRVQSTDECTSYSTINDPTRSVSNEKNSEFALCDKGILTSESWVRFTGSGGTVIPNNPPQAHHCGTKSSGWIRGAHPAVAEGVVQRELCYRYNENECGFDSYEISIRNCGSFFVYKPPDLTECYLRLCTEILDECFFEPVGVSSPFVIPDNQMTASSYRENGKYSAKYGRLFNVSGNGWFPKNRNKTDWLQVDLGKEFQVCAVATQGGNYGKKHKEWTTAFKLLYSSDDKNRQTYQDGNGVDVEFYRVGKNHEVDRHKLSRPVVARYIRFYPTKIREWDSLRVEFSSATIISNFKSASIPAECSPSQYQELNEADRYWNASVKSYLACDKNFSTHGAWYRFAGAAGSMMAPYCIPKQSCITHGAGWINGSHPSEAYQLVSTNACFHWGSNCCVKSSPVQIRNCSGYYVYKLQKPETCYYRYCGVNGLYVYV
;
A
#
# COMPACT_ATOMS: atom_id res chain seq x y z
N MET A 1 26.91 -57.40 -61.12
CA MET A 1 27.41 -56.13 -60.54
C MET A 1 26.32 -55.08 -60.68
N THR A 2 26.04 -54.38 -59.58
CA THR A 2 25.23 -53.15 -59.41
C THR A 2 23.73 -53.18 -59.75
N SER A 3 22.91 -53.50 -58.75
CA SER A 3 21.55 -52.97 -58.60
C SER A 3 21.59 -51.88 -57.53
N ARG A 4 21.25 -50.64 -57.91
CA ARG A 4 21.22 -49.46 -57.04
C ARG A 4 19.86 -49.41 -56.32
N PHE A 5 19.87 -49.59 -55.00
CA PHE A 5 18.73 -49.24 -54.14
C PHE A 5 18.79 -47.74 -53.81
N LEU A 6 17.73 -46.99 -54.16
CA LEU A 6 17.48 -45.64 -53.65
C LEU A 6 16.99 -45.74 -52.19
N PRO A 7 17.46 -44.88 -51.26
CA PRO A 7 16.88 -44.80 -49.93
C PRO A 7 15.62 -43.92 -49.93
N LEU A 8 14.59 -44.37 -49.20
CA LEU A 8 13.37 -43.64 -48.90
C LEU A 8 13.68 -42.37 -48.08
N LEU A 9 13.19 -41.21 -48.53
CA LEU A 9 13.15 -39.97 -47.75
C LEU A 9 12.09 -40.10 -46.63
N PRO A 10 12.36 -39.60 -45.41
CA PRO A 10 11.35 -39.55 -44.37
C PRO A 10 10.39 -38.40 -44.69
N VAL A 11 9.09 -38.71 -44.78
CA VAL A 11 8.01 -37.72 -44.85
C VAL A 11 7.97 -36.99 -43.51
N LEU A 12 8.47 -35.75 -43.49
CA LEU A 12 8.28 -34.85 -42.36
C LEU A 12 6.80 -34.43 -42.32
N ILE A 13 6.03 -35.06 -41.44
CA ILE A 13 4.70 -34.57 -41.08
C ILE A 13 4.92 -33.29 -40.27
N VAL A 14 4.79 -32.14 -40.93
CA VAL A 14 4.68 -30.85 -40.24
C VAL A 14 3.31 -30.82 -39.58
N LEU A 15 3.27 -31.21 -38.31
CA LEU A 15 2.13 -30.90 -37.45
C LEU A 15 2.09 -29.38 -37.33
N ALA A 16 1.18 -28.74 -38.05
CA ALA A 16 0.82 -27.36 -37.79
C ALA A 16 0.20 -27.30 -36.40
N LEU A 17 1.03 -27.02 -35.39
CA LEU A 17 0.57 -26.54 -34.09
C LEU A 17 -0.15 -25.23 -34.38
N LEU A 18 -1.47 -25.28 -34.45
CA LEU A 18 -2.31 -24.13 -34.19
C LEU A 18 -1.87 -23.63 -32.82
N ALA A 19 -1.07 -22.56 -32.80
CA ALA A 19 -0.86 -21.77 -31.62
C ALA A 19 -2.24 -21.23 -31.24
N THR A 20 -2.93 -21.95 -30.35
CA THR A 20 -3.98 -21.35 -29.57
C THR A 20 -3.35 -20.11 -28.97
N ARG A 21 -3.89 -18.95 -29.33
CA ARG A 21 -3.50 -17.69 -28.74
C ARG A 21 -3.77 -17.87 -27.24
N VAL A 22 -2.74 -18.18 -26.46
CA VAL A 22 -2.81 -18.09 -25.01
C VAL A 22 -3.03 -16.60 -24.79
N GLN A 23 -4.28 -16.22 -24.60
CA GLN A 23 -4.64 -14.90 -24.15
C GLN A 23 -4.10 -14.85 -22.72
N SER A 24 -2.84 -14.45 -22.56
CA SER A 24 -2.27 -14.20 -21.24
C SER A 24 -3.03 -13.02 -20.69
N THR A 25 -4.10 -13.29 -19.96
CA THR A 25 -4.70 -12.29 -19.09
C THR A 25 -3.69 -12.07 -17.98
N ASP A 26 -2.81 -11.10 -18.17
CA ASP A 26 -1.92 -10.64 -17.10
C ASP A 26 -2.82 -10.15 -15.97
N GLU A 27 -2.75 -10.82 -14.82
CA GLU A 27 -3.48 -10.49 -13.61
C GLU A 27 -3.27 -9.04 -13.16
N CYS A 28 -2.18 -8.40 -13.59
CA CYS A 28 -1.90 -6.99 -13.36
C CYS A 28 -2.69 -6.03 -14.27
N THR A 29 -3.48 -6.56 -15.21
CA THR A 29 -4.37 -5.80 -16.09
C THR A 29 -5.81 -6.29 -16.06
N SER A 30 -6.04 -7.54 -15.64
CA SER A 30 -7.35 -8.19 -15.59
C SER A 30 -7.75 -8.46 -14.14
N TYR A 31 -8.24 -7.42 -13.45
CA TYR A 31 -8.73 -7.49 -12.08
C TYR A 31 -9.95 -6.60 -11.87
N SER A 32 -10.75 -6.89 -10.84
CA SER A 32 -11.79 -5.99 -10.34
C SER A 32 -11.25 -5.09 -9.23
N THR A 33 -11.80 -3.90 -9.10
CA THR A 33 -11.37 -2.95 -8.06
C THR A 33 -12.35 -2.95 -6.90
N ILE A 34 -11.80 -3.03 -5.69
CA ILE A 34 -12.55 -2.93 -4.44
C ILE A 34 -12.07 -1.69 -3.71
N ASN A 35 -12.99 -0.79 -3.40
CA ASN A 35 -12.67 0.51 -2.83
C ASN A 35 -13.49 0.79 -1.55
N ASP A 36 -14.14 -0.22 -0.97
CA ASP A 36 -14.99 0.00 0.20
C ASP A 36 -14.20 0.59 1.41
N PRO A 37 -14.51 1.84 1.84
CA PRO A 37 -13.79 2.51 2.92
C PRO A 37 -13.93 1.80 4.27
N THR A 38 -14.97 0.98 4.44
CA THR A 38 -15.21 0.27 5.69
C THR A 38 -14.27 -0.92 5.90
N ARG A 39 -13.42 -1.25 4.92
CA ARG A 39 -12.41 -2.31 5.02
C ARG A 39 -11.16 -1.92 5.82
N SER A 40 -11.02 -0.65 6.18
CA SER A 40 -9.87 -0.19 6.95
C SER A 40 -9.71 -0.98 8.25
N VAL A 41 -8.48 -1.41 8.54
CA VAL A 41 -8.10 -1.99 9.83
C VAL A 41 -8.37 -1.05 11.00
N SER A 42 -8.61 0.24 10.79
CA SER A 42 -9.00 1.20 11.83
C SER A 42 -10.52 1.33 12.00
N ASN A 43 -11.33 0.72 11.12
CA ASN A 43 -12.78 0.80 11.19
C ASN A 43 -13.35 -0.23 12.18
N GLU A 44 -13.55 0.19 13.42
CA GLU A 44 -14.15 -0.61 14.48
C GLU A 44 -15.68 -0.67 14.36
N LYS A 45 -16.26 -1.87 14.37
CA LYS A 45 -17.72 -2.02 14.41
C LYS A 45 -18.14 -3.30 15.15
N ASN A 46 -18.73 -3.12 16.33
CA ASN A 46 -19.27 -4.20 17.18
C ASN A 46 -20.74 -4.59 16.88
N SER A 47 -21.29 -4.25 15.70
CA SER A 47 -22.75 -4.30 15.50
C SER A 47 -23.29 -5.63 14.93
N GLU A 48 -24.60 -5.83 15.13
CA GLU A 48 -25.45 -6.91 14.61
C GLU A 48 -25.46 -7.04 13.07
N PHE A 49 -24.92 -6.05 12.35
CA PHE A 49 -24.83 -5.97 10.88
C PHE A 49 -23.36 -5.98 10.43
N ALA A 50 -22.67 -7.08 10.71
CA ALA A 50 -21.31 -7.31 10.22
C ALA A 50 -21.29 -7.43 8.69
N LEU A 51 -20.36 -6.72 8.04
CA LEU A 51 -20.11 -6.85 6.61
C LEU A 51 -19.27 -8.09 6.35
N CYS A 52 -19.38 -8.65 5.15
CA CYS A 52 -18.72 -9.89 4.78
C CYS A 52 -18.31 -9.91 3.32
N ASP A 53 -17.48 -10.88 2.96
CA ASP A 53 -16.99 -11.05 1.59
C ASP A 53 -17.60 -12.23 0.85
N LYS A 54 -18.51 -12.97 1.50
CA LYS A 54 -19.24 -14.10 0.89
C LYS A 54 -20.01 -13.64 -0.34
N GLY A 55 -19.72 -14.22 -1.50
CA GLY A 55 -20.35 -13.89 -2.78
C GLY A 55 -19.90 -12.55 -3.39
N ILE A 56 -19.01 -11.81 -2.72
CA ILE A 56 -18.39 -10.58 -3.24
C ILE A 56 -16.98 -10.90 -3.76
N LEU A 57 -16.22 -11.63 -2.95
CA LEU A 57 -14.91 -12.16 -3.32
C LEU A 57 -15.08 -13.60 -3.80
N THR A 58 -14.47 -13.92 -4.94
CA THR A 58 -14.56 -15.24 -5.54
C THR A 58 -13.21 -15.78 -5.97
N SER A 59 -13.10 -17.10 -6.01
CA SER A 59 -11.91 -17.82 -6.47
C SER A 59 -11.65 -17.69 -7.98
N GLU A 60 -12.57 -17.08 -8.73
CA GLU A 60 -12.46 -16.95 -10.18
C GLU A 60 -11.77 -15.65 -10.63
N SER A 61 -11.72 -14.61 -9.78
CA SER A 61 -11.30 -13.28 -10.20
C SER A 61 -10.21 -12.67 -9.33
N TRP A 62 -9.29 -11.95 -9.97
CA TRP A 62 -8.31 -11.11 -9.28
C TRP A 62 -8.96 -9.82 -8.82
N VAL A 63 -8.56 -9.34 -7.64
CA VAL A 63 -9.07 -8.11 -7.04
C VAL A 63 -7.91 -7.19 -6.64
N ARG A 64 -8.12 -5.88 -6.80
CA ARG A 64 -7.22 -4.83 -6.33
C ARG A 64 -7.94 -3.97 -5.30
N PHE A 65 -7.32 -3.78 -4.12
CA PHE A 65 -7.83 -2.87 -3.11
C PHE A 65 -7.34 -1.43 -3.36
N THR A 66 -8.23 -0.45 -3.24
CA THR A 66 -7.92 0.96 -3.49
C THR A 66 -8.68 1.89 -2.53
N GLY A 67 -8.30 3.16 -2.50
CA GLY A 67 -9.02 4.21 -1.77
C GLY A 67 -8.80 4.21 -0.26
N SER A 68 -9.66 4.92 0.46
CA SER A 68 -9.45 5.24 1.89
C SER A 68 -9.65 4.05 2.83
N GLY A 69 -10.21 2.94 2.34
CA GLY A 69 -10.30 1.69 3.09
C GLY A 69 -8.95 0.98 3.23
N GLY A 70 -7.97 1.31 2.38
CA GLY A 70 -6.69 0.64 2.32
C GLY A 70 -6.40 0.07 0.93
N THR A 71 -5.13 -0.22 0.70
CA THR A 71 -4.59 -0.58 -0.62
C THR A 71 -3.98 -1.97 -0.63
N VAL A 72 -3.78 -2.57 0.54
CA VAL A 72 -3.22 -3.92 0.70
C VAL A 72 -3.93 -4.67 1.81
N ILE A 73 -3.85 -6.01 1.80
CA ILE A 73 -4.26 -6.83 2.94
C ILE A 73 -3.15 -6.77 4.01
N PRO A 74 -3.45 -6.50 5.29
CA PRO A 74 -2.42 -6.43 6.32
C PRO A 74 -1.74 -7.79 6.51
N ASN A 75 -0.46 -7.77 6.84
CA ASN A 75 0.32 -8.96 7.21
C ASN A 75 0.68 -9.03 8.71
N ASN A 76 0.22 -8.04 9.47
CA ASN A 76 0.05 -8.13 10.91
C ASN A 76 -1.43 -8.45 11.19
N PRO A 77 -1.74 -9.30 12.17
CA PRO A 77 -3.12 -9.64 12.50
C PRO A 77 -3.86 -8.40 13.03
N PRO A 78 -4.90 -7.90 12.35
CA PRO A 78 -5.78 -6.87 12.89
C PRO A 78 -6.50 -7.39 14.14
N GLN A 79 -7.07 -6.50 14.95
CA GLN A 79 -7.93 -6.91 16.07
C GLN A 79 -9.27 -7.46 15.56
N ALA A 80 -9.94 -8.29 16.36
CA ALA A 80 -11.31 -8.72 16.05
C ALA A 80 -12.26 -7.51 16.02
N HIS A 81 -13.41 -7.62 15.35
CA HIS A 81 -14.39 -6.53 15.22
C HIS A 81 -13.92 -5.28 14.46
N HIS A 82 -12.86 -5.42 13.66
CA HIS A 82 -12.35 -4.35 12.79
C HIS A 82 -12.69 -4.61 11.33
N CYS A 83 -12.42 -3.63 10.48
CA CYS A 83 -12.81 -3.59 9.08
C CYS A 83 -14.29 -3.90 8.84
N GLY A 84 -15.15 -3.43 9.75
CA GLY A 84 -16.60 -3.55 9.63
C GLY A 84 -17.15 -4.98 9.70
N THR A 85 -16.37 -5.95 10.17
CA THR A 85 -16.77 -7.37 10.30
C THR A 85 -16.53 -7.88 11.72
N LYS A 86 -17.08 -9.05 12.07
CA LYS A 86 -16.72 -9.78 13.30
C LYS A 86 -15.35 -10.45 13.19
N SER A 87 -15.04 -11.06 12.03
CA SER A 87 -13.80 -11.82 11.83
C SER A 87 -12.90 -11.17 10.79
N SER A 88 -11.85 -10.52 11.29
CA SER A 88 -10.97 -9.65 10.53
C SER A 88 -9.89 -10.45 9.79
N GLY A 89 -9.94 -10.40 8.46
CA GLY A 89 -9.06 -11.15 7.55
C GLY A 89 -7.72 -10.47 7.29
N TRP A 90 -6.65 -11.26 7.21
CA TRP A 90 -5.26 -10.83 7.02
C TRP A 90 -4.41 -11.97 6.44
N ILE A 91 -3.22 -11.65 5.90
CA ILE A 91 -2.31 -12.67 5.34
C ILE A 91 -1.16 -13.01 6.29
N ARG A 92 -0.83 -14.29 6.41
CA ARG A 92 0.41 -14.73 7.04
C ARG A 92 1.49 -14.87 5.98
N GLY A 93 2.38 -13.89 5.91
CA GLY A 93 3.53 -13.90 5.01
C GLY A 93 3.86 -12.51 4.46
N ALA A 94 5.00 -12.41 3.77
CA ALA A 94 5.39 -11.18 3.09
C ALA A 94 4.57 -11.00 1.81
N HIS A 95 4.24 -9.75 1.47
CA HIS A 95 3.84 -9.44 0.10
C HIS A 95 5.01 -9.75 -0.86
N PRO A 96 4.76 -10.36 -2.03
CA PRO A 96 5.82 -10.80 -2.92
C PRO A 96 6.60 -9.64 -3.55
N ALA A 97 7.87 -9.85 -3.85
CA ALA A 97 8.60 -9.04 -4.81
C ALA A 97 8.08 -9.30 -6.23
N VAL A 98 8.27 -8.33 -7.15
CA VAL A 98 7.90 -8.49 -8.57
C VAL A 98 8.54 -9.74 -9.19
N ALA A 99 9.78 -10.04 -8.82
CA ALA A 99 10.53 -11.19 -9.31
C ALA A 99 9.98 -12.55 -8.83
N GLU A 100 9.15 -12.59 -7.78
CA GLU A 100 8.52 -13.85 -7.32
C GLU A 100 7.34 -14.28 -8.19
N GLY A 101 6.74 -13.36 -8.95
CA GLY A 101 5.51 -13.62 -9.70
C GLY A 101 4.30 -13.84 -8.80
N VAL A 102 3.43 -14.80 -9.16
CA VAL A 102 2.28 -15.19 -8.35
C VAL A 102 2.73 -16.10 -7.23
N VAL A 103 2.38 -15.76 -5.99
CA VAL A 103 2.71 -16.54 -4.81
C VAL A 103 1.47 -16.92 -4.02
N GLN A 104 1.49 -18.09 -3.37
CA GLN A 104 0.46 -18.45 -2.39
C GLN A 104 0.85 -17.94 -1.00
N ARG A 105 -0.15 -17.48 -0.25
CA ARG A 105 -0.04 -17.15 1.17
C ARG A 105 -1.20 -17.76 1.94
N GLU A 106 -0.97 -17.95 3.23
CA GLU A 106 -2.02 -18.38 4.15
C GLU A 106 -2.89 -17.15 4.52
N LEU A 107 -4.18 -17.28 4.30
CA LEU A 107 -5.20 -16.30 4.63
C LEU A 107 -5.86 -16.70 5.95
N CYS A 108 -5.72 -15.83 6.94
CA CYS A 108 -6.24 -16.03 8.28
C CYS A 108 -7.35 -15.04 8.59
N TYR A 109 -8.33 -15.48 9.36
CA TYR A 109 -9.37 -14.62 9.91
C TYR A 109 -9.30 -14.66 11.42
N ARG A 110 -9.08 -13.50 12.04
CA ARG A 110 -9.05 -13.38 13.48
C ARG A 110 -10.46 -13.49 14.04
N TYR A 111 -10.63 -14.33 15.04
CA TYR A 111 -11.86 -14.43 15.82
C TYR A 111 -11.53 -14.37 17.31
N ASN A 112 -12.09 -13.38 18.01
CA ASN A 112 -11.72 -13.07 19.38
C ASN A 112 -10.18 -12.91 19.53
N GLU A 113 -9.59 -13.63 20.48
CA GLU A 113 -8.14 -13.61 20.71
C GLU A 113 -7.34 -14.48 19.74
N ASN A 114 -8.00 -15.38 18.99
CA ASN A 114 -7.29 -16.26 18.06
C ASN A 114 -7.09 -15.55 16.72
N GLU A 115 -5.83 -15.20 16.43
CA GLU A 115 -5.39 -14.54 15.19
C GLU A 115 -5.74 -15.32 13.92
N CYS A 116 -5.89 -16.64 14.00
CA CYS A 116 -6.38 -17.49 12.92
C CYS A 116 -7.44 -18.42 13.51
N GLY A 117 -8.62 -17.86 13.75
CA GLY A 117 -9.71 -18.46 14.52
C GLY A 117 -10.39 -19.64 13.84
N PHE A 118 -10.34 -19.67 12.51
CA PHE A 118 -10.92 -20.69 11.65
C PHE A 118 -9.79 -21.44 10.93
N ASP A 119 -10.14 -22.49 10.17
CA ASP A 119 -9.20 -23.05 9.20
C ASP A 119 -8.66 -21.94 8.31
N SER A 120 -7.35 -22.00 8.02
CA SER A 120 -6.76 -21.05 7.12
C SER A 120 -7.08 -21.41 5.68
N TYR A 121 -7.18 -20.38 4.85
CA TYR A 121 -7.39 -20.53 3.43
C TYR A 121 -6.10 -20.22 2.67
N GLU A 122 -6.04 -20.58 1.40
CA GLU A 122 -4.99 -20.07 0.51
C GLU A 122 -5.47 -18.85 -0.26
N ILE A 123 -4.57 -17.89 -0.45
CA ILE A 123 -4.76 -16.72 -1.30
C ILE A 123 -3.57 -16.54 -2.23
N SER A 124 -3.84 -16.32 -3.51
CA SER A 124 -2.78 -15.99 -4.46
C SER A 124 -2.55 -14.48 -4.49
N ILE A 125 -1.29 -14.06 -4.54
CA ILE A 125 -0.90 -12.65 -4.54
C ILE A 125 0.09 -12.43 -5.68
N ARG A 126 -0.12 -11.36 -6.45
CA ARG A 126 0.84 -10.89 -7.45
C ARG A 126 1.25 -9.47 -7.13
N ASN A 127 2.55 -9.19 -7.23
CA ASN A 127 3.07 -7.84 -7.26
C ASN A 127 3.16 -7.33 -8.71
N CYS A 128 2.52 -6.19 -8.97
CA CYS A 128 2.47 -5.53 -10.27
C CYS A 128 3.40 -4.30 -10.36
N GLY A 129 4.33 -4.17 -9.40
CA GLY A 129 5.21 -3.01 -9.22
C GLY A 129 4.63 -2.06 -8.19
N SER A 130 3.71 -1.18 -8.62
CA SER A 130 3.16 -0.13 -7.76
C SER A 130 1.91 -0.55 -6.96
N PHE A 131 1.42 -1.78 -7.15
CA PHE A 131 0.27 -2.31 -6.43
C PHE A 131 0.29 -3.84 -6.40
N PHE A 132 -0.53 -4.41 -5.51
CA PHE A 132 -0.78 -5.83 -5.44
C PHE A 132 -2.18 -6.15 -5.94
N VAL A 133 -2.30 -7.32 -6.56
CA VAL A 133 -3.59 -7.96 -6.83
C VAL A 133 -3.65 -9.28 -6.07
N TYR A 134 -4.87 -9.63 -5.66
CA TYR A 134 -5.14 -10.79 -4.82
C TYR A 134 -6.20 -11.67 -5.48
N LYS A 135 -6.06 -12.98 -5.38
CA LYS A 135 -7.06 -13.94 -5.82
C LYS A 135 -7.55 -14.71 -4.58
N PRO A 136 -8.63 -14.24 -3.93
CA PRO A 136 -9.14 -14.82 -2.69
C PRO A 136 -9.86 -16.15 -2.95
N PRO A 137 -10.07 -16.98 -1.91
CA PRO A 137 -10.92 -18.17 -2.02
C PRO A 137 -12.41 -17.80 -2.06
N ASP A 138 -13.27 -18.77 -2.42
CA ASP A 138 -14.71 -18.64 -2.20
C ASP A 138 -15.02 -18.82 -0.71
N LEU A 139 -15.56 -17.77 -0.08
CA LEU A 139 -15.90 -17.82 1.34
C LEU A 139 -17.27 -18.46 1.56
N THR A 140 -17.35 -19.36 2.54
CA THR A 140 -18.60 -20.05 2.91
C THR A 140 -19.42 -19.28 3.95
N GLU A 141 -18.79 -18.36 4.68
CA GLU A 141 -19.34 -17.73 5.89
C GLU A 141 -19.41 -16.20 5.78
N CYS A 142 -20.54 -15.61 6.18
CA CYS A 142 -20.77 -14.16 6.08
C CYS A 142 -20.32 -13.38 7.33
N TYR A 143 -19.42 -13.93 8.14
CA TYR A 143 -18.74 -13.16 9.19
C TYR A 143 -17.25 -12.98 8.89
N LEU A 144 -16.78 -13.47 7.73
CA LEU A 144 -15.41 -13.37 7.25
C LEU A 144 -15.30 -12.19 6.29
N ARG A 145 -14.33 -11.31 6.53
CA ARG A 145 -14.04 -10.18 5.63
C ARG A 145 -12.57 -9.81 5.64
N LEU A 146 -11.99 -9.60 4.47
CA LEU A 146 -10.63 -9.09 4.31
C LEU A 146 -10.56 -7.64 4.77
N CYS A 147 -9.70 -7.40 5.75
CA CYS A 147 -9.32 -6.06 6.10
C CYS A 147 -8.27 -5.54 5.12
N THR A 148 -8.15 -4.22 5.07
CA THR A 148 -7.12 -3.54 4.30
C THR A 148 -6.44 -2.46 5.14
N GLU A 149 -5.17 -2.21 4.86
CA GLU A 149 -4.41 -1.11 5.44
C GLU A 149 -3.83 -0.21 4.34
N ILE A 150 -3.52 1.02 4.71
CA ILE A 150 -2.77 1.94 3.84
C ILE A 150 -1.29 1.70 4.12
N LEU A 151 -0.54 1.34 3.07
CA LEU A 151 0.92 1.32 3.12
C LEU A 151 1.49 2.51 2.38
N ASP A 152 2.62 3.02 2.88
CA ASP A 152 3.43 3.98 2.14
C ASP A 152 3.91 3.36 0.82
N GLU A 153 3.96 4.17 -0.24
CA GLU A 153 4.34 3.76 -1.59
C GLU A 153 5.67 2.99 -1.64
N CYS A 154 6.61 3.32 -0.75
CA CYS A 154 7.89 2.63 -0.66
C CYS A 154 7.74 1.12 -0.35
N PHE A 155 6.71 0.69 0.38
CA PHE A 155 6.53 -0.72 0.77
C PHE A 155 5.90 -1.60 -0.31
N PHE A 156 5.49 -1.05 -1.45
CA PHE A 156 4.93 -1.85 -2.56
C PHE A 156 5.99 -2.61 -3.36
N GLU A 157 7.25 -2.23 -3.21
CA GLU A 157 8.37 -2.81 -3.94
C GLU A 157 9.35 -3.51 -2.99
N PRO A 158 8.95 -4.60 -2.31
CA PRO A 158 9.90 -5.40 -1.56
C PRO A 158 10.95 -5.97 -2.52
N VAL A 159 12.20 -6.00 -2.06
CA VAL A 159 13.34 -6.51 -2.83
C VAL A 159 13.25 -8.03 -2.97
N GLY A 160 12.66 -8.72 -2.00
CA GLY A 160 12.39 -10.16 -2.05
C GLY A 160 13.30 -10.98 -1.15
N VAL A 161 13.84 -10.41 -0.07
CA VAL A 161 14.64 -11.14 0.93
C VAL A 161 13.84 -12.25 1.59
N SER A 162 12.53 -12.05 1.76
CA SER A 162 11.60 -13.07 2.24
C SER A 162 11.61 -14.35 1.40
N SER A 163 12.03 -14.27 0.13
CA SER A 163 12.11 -15.40 -0.80
C SER A 163 13.55 -15.86 -1.05
N PRO A 164 13.91 -17.11 -0.71
CA PRO A 164 15.21 -17.67 -1.04
C PRO A 164 15.42 -17.89 -2.54
N PHE A 165 14.34 -17.82 -3.35
CA PHE A 165 14.42 -17.86 -4.81
C PHE A 165 14.94 -16.55 -5.39
N VAL A 166 14.57 -15.41 -4.80
CA VAL A 166 14.99 -14.08 -5.26
C VAL A 166 16.35 -13.70 -4.68
N ILE A 167 16.54 -13.91 -3.38
CA ILE A 167 17.80 -13.66 -2.68
C ILE A 167 18.30 -15.01 -2.14
N PRO A 168 19.24 -15.72 -2.81
CA PRO A 168 19.71 -17.03 -2.35
C PRO A 168 20.37 -17.03 -0.97
N ASP A 169 20.44 -18.19 -0.32
CA ASP A 169 20.93 -18.32 1.06
C ASP A 169 22.38 -17.85 1.28
N ASN A 170 23.23 -17.97 0.26
CA ASN A 170 24.62 -17.49 0.33
C ASN A 170 24.74 -15.96 0.37
N GLN A 171 23.67 -15.23 0.06
CA GLN A 171 23.59 -13.78 0.17
C GLN A 171 23.16 -13.31 1.57
N MET A 172 22.78 -14.23 2.46
CA MET A 172 22.47 -13.95 3.86
C MET A 172 23.67 -14.35 4.72
N THR A 173 24.35 -13.37 5.31
CA THR A 173 25.54 -13.60 6.17
C THR A 173 25.39 -12.92 7.52
N ALA A 174 26.15 -13.35 8.53
CA ALA A 174 26.10 -12.74 9.86
C ALA A 174 27.46 -12.81 10.56
N SER A 175 27.64 -11.99 11.59
CA SER A 175 28.81 -12.03 12.47
C SER A 175 29.00 -13.38 13.16
N SER A 176 27.90 -13.94 13.66
CA SER A 176 27.85 -15.19 14.41
C SER A 176 26.42 -15.73 14.42
N TYR A 177 26.24 -16.98 14.83
CA TYR A 177 24.91 -17.51 15.11
C TYR A 177 24.95 -18.60 16.18
N ARG A 178 23.83 -18.84 16.86
CA ARG A 178 23.66 -19.92 17.83
C ARG A 178 23.83 -21.28 17.13
N GLU A 179 24.66 -22.17 17.69
CA GLU A 179 25.17 -23.40 17.03
C GLU A 179 24.09 -24.39 16.57
N ASN A 180 22.88 -24.34 17.13
CA ASN A 180 21.76 -25.12 16.64
C ASN A 180 21.33 -24.58 15.25
N GLY A 181 21.36 -25.42 14.23
CA GLY A 181 21.27 -25.03 12.81
C GLY A 181 20.00 -24.31 12.34
N LYS A 182 19.11 -23.87 13.24
CA LYS A 182 17.87 -23.11 12.96
C LYS A 182 17.99 -21.60 13.21
N TYR A 183 19.20 -21.10 13.49
CA TYR A 183 19.46 -19.72 13.93
C TYR A 183 20.42 -18.93 13.02
N SER A 184 20.90 -19.53 11.93
CA SER A 184 21.83 -18.89 11.00
C SER A 184 21.20 -17.78 10.17
N ALA A 185 22.04 -16.99 9.49
CA ALA A 185 21.63 -15.78 8.76
C ALA A 185 20.47 -15.99 7.77
N LYS A 186 20.44 -17.13 7.05
CA LYS A 186 19.37 -17.46 6.09
C LYS A 186 17.97 -17.56 6.70
N TYR A 187 17.87 -17.82 8.00
CA TYR A 187 16.58 -17.83 8.70
C TYR A 187 16.13 -16.43 9.11
N GLY A 188 17.01 -15.43 9.00
CA GLY A 188 16.71 -14.02 9.23
C GLY A 188 15.91 -13.36 8.11
N ARG A 189 15.16 -14.11 7.30
CA ARG A 189 14.26 -13.58 6.28
C ARG A 189 12.88 -13.31 6.88
N LEU A 190 12.24 -12.21 6.50
CA LEU A 190 10.89 -11.87 6.96
C LEU A 190 9.92 -13.04 6.73
N PHE A 191 9.08 -13.35 7.73
CA PHE A 191 8.14 -14.48 7.71
C PHE A 191 8.75 -15.88 7.48
N ASN A 192 10.07 -16.06 7.58
CA ASN A 192 10.63 -17.41 7.52
C ASN A 192 10.07 -18.28 8.66
N VAL A 193 9.59 -19.48 8.29
CA VAL A 193 9.03 -20.50 9.21
C VAL A 193 9.88 -21.76 9.28
N SER A 194 10.83 -21.96 8.36
CA SER A 194 11.71 -23.13 8.31
C SER A 194 12.79 -23.11 9.40
N GLY A 195 13.01 -21.96 10.02
CA GLY A 195 13.83 -21.80 11.22
C GLY A 195 13.26 -20.75 12.15
N ASN A 196 14.11 -20.29 13.07
CA ASN A 196 13.67 -19.42 14.17
C ASN A 196 13.94 -17.94 13.92
N GLY A 197 14.62 -17.56 12.84
CA GLY A 197 15.21 -16.23 12.69
C GLY A 197 16.73 -16.28 12.80
N TRP A 198 17.40 -15.16 12.56
CA TRP A 198 18.82 -15.05 12.90
C TRP A 198 18.97 -14.72 14.39
N PHE A 199 19.79 -15.50 15.10
CA PHE A 199 20.16 -15.26 16.50
C PHE A 199 21.69 -15.32 16.60
N PRO A 200 22.37 -14.26 17.09
CA PRO A 200 23.81 -14.29 17.28
C PRO A 200 24.21 -15.32 18.35
N LYS A 201 25.48 -15.76 18.29
CA LYS A 201 26.02 -16.74 19.24
C LYS A 201 26.04 -16.19 20.67
N ASN A 202 26.35 -14.91 20.82
CA ASN A 202 26.45 -14.20 22.09
C ASN A 202 25.57 -12.94 22.05
N ARG A 203 25.33 -12.31 23.21
CA ARG A 203 24.60 -11.04 23.31
C ARG A 203 25.55 -9.84 23.22
N ASN A 204 26.37 -9.77 22.18
CA ASN A 204 27.32 -8.69 22.02
C ASN A 204 26.71 -7.59 21.14
N LYS A 205 26.88 -6.32 21.52
CA LYS A 205 26.39 -5.16 20.74
C LYS A 205 27.19 -4.88 19.45
N THR A 206 27.90 -5.89 18.96
CA THR A 206 28.71 -5.84 17.73
C THR A 206 28.29 -6.90 16.71
N ASP A 207 27.32 -7.75 17.07
CA ASP A 207 26.76 -8.73 16.15
C ASP A 207 25.93 -8.04 15.06
N TRP A 208 25.89 -8.66 13.88
CA TRP A 208 25.16 -8.13 12.73
C TRP A 208 24.61 -9.23 11.83
N LEU A 209 23.49 -8.92 11.18
CA LEU A 209 22.92 -9.66 10.06
C LEU A 209 23.11 -8.84 8.79
N GLN A 210 23.71 -9.41 7.76
CA GLN A 210 23.91 -8.79 6.46
C GLN A 210 23.10 -9.48 5.38
N VAL A 211 22.62 -8.68 4.44
CA VAL A 211 22.07 -9.14 3.17
C VAL A 211 22.85 -8.51 2.01
N ASP A 212 23.33 -9.35 1.09
CA ASP A 212 23.74 -8.94 -0.26
C ASP A 212 22.50 -8.98 -1.17
N LEU A 213 22.04 -7.83 -1.65
CA LEU A 213 20.87 -7.72 -2.52
C LEU A 213 21.15 -8.19 -3.96
N GLY A 214 22.38 -8.60 -4.27
CA GLY A 214 22.82 -9.09 -5.58
C GLY A 214 23.13 -7.98 -6.59
N LYS A 215 22.46 -6.83 -6.46
CA LYS A 215 22.70 -5.60 -7.23
C LYS A 215 22.43 -4.38 -6.35
N GLU A 216 22.77 -3.20 -6.84
CA GLU A 216 22.41 -1.96 -6.17
C GLU A 216 20.90 -1.69 -6.28
N PHE A 217 20.31 -1.32 -5.17
CA PHE A 217 18.95 -0.80 -5.07
C PHE A 217 18.98 0.58 -4.43
N GLN A 218 18.04 1.45 -4.83
CA GLN A 218 17.71 2.62 -4.02
C GLN A 218 16.75 2.17 -2.92
N VAL A 219 17.29 1.78 -1.77
CA VAL A 219 16.52 1.29 -0.63
C VAL A 219 15.85 2.45 0.07
N CYS A 220 14.52 2.41 0.20
CA CYS A 220 13.73 3.47 0.82
C CYS A 220 13.08 3.04 2.14
N ALA A 221 13.04 1.75 2.45
CA ALA A 221 12.55 1.26 3.72
C ALA A 221 13.09 -0.13 4.07
N VAL A 222 12.95 -0.48 5.34
CA VAL A 222 13.22 -1.82 5.87
C VAL A 222 12.03 -2.32 6.67
N ALA A 223 11.80 -3.62 6.67
CA ALA A 223 10.87 -4.28 7.57
C ALA A 223 11.62 -5.24 8.48
N THR A 224 11.21 -5.30 9.74
CA THR A 224 11.82 -6.16 10.77
C THR A 224 10.77 -6.93 11.54
N GLN A 225 11.11 -8.15 11.90
CA GLN A 225 10.31 -9.04 12.72
C GLN A 225 11.26 -9.74 13.70
N GLY A 226 10.77 -10.12 14.87
CA GLY A 226 11.54 -10.96 15.80
C GLY A 226 11.61 -12.41 15.32
N GLY A 227 12.08 -13.29 16.20
CA GLY A 227 12.18 -14.71 15.96
C GLY A 227 10.82 -15.43 15.86
N ASN A 228 10.86 -16.61 15.26
CA ASN A 228 9.75 -17.57 15.22
C ASN A 228 9.85 -18.63 16.34
N TYR A 229 10.70 -18.40 17.34
CA TYR A 229 10.97 -19.35 18.41
C TYR A 229 9.82 -19.35 19.43
N GLY A 230 8.75 -20.12 19.18
CA GLY A 230 7.67 -20.45 20.12
C GLY A 230 6.93 -19.27 20.78
N LYS A 231 5.59 -19.28 20.78
CA LYS A 231 4.75 -18.16 21.28
C LYS A 231 5.03 -17.68 22.73
N LYS A 232 5.72 -18.46 23.56
CA LYS A 232 6.05 -18.13 24.95
C LYS A 232 7.36 -17.36 25.12
N HIS A 233 8.25 -17.37 24.13
CA HIS A 233 9.56 -16.71 24.25
C HIS A 233 9.47 -15.27 23.79
N LYS A 234 10.05 -14.37 24.59
CA LYS A 234 10.00 -12.93 24.32
C LYS A 234 11.36 -12.42 23.87
N GLU A 235 11.94 -13.09 22.88
CA GLU A 235 13.29 -12.85 22.38
C GLU A 235 13.26 -12.10 21.05
N TRP A 236 13.51 -10.79 21.07
CA TRP A 236 13.65 -10.00 19.84
C TRP A 236 14.51 -8.75 20.03
N THR A 237 15.12 -8.28 18.93
CA THR A 237 15.77 -6.98 18.88
C THR A 237 14.72 -5.87 18.95
N THR A 238 14.88 -4.89 19.84
CA THR A 238 13.96 -3.75 20.04
C THR A 238 14.49 -2.44 19.46
N ALA A 239 15.81 -2.33 19.24
CA ALA A 239 16.38 -1.23 18.49
C ALA A 239 17.61 -1.68 17.70
N PHE A 240 17.87 -1.03 16.58
CA PHE A 240 18.99 -1.35 15.69
C PHE A 240 19.50 -0.14 14.92
N LYS A 241 20.75 -0.24 14.45
CA LYS A 241 21.32 0.66 13.44
C LYS A 241 21.49 -0.06 12.10
N LEU A 242 21.53 0.70 11.02
CA LEU A 242 21.81 0.20 9.68
C LEU A 242 23.18 0.67 9.20
N LEU A 243 23.97 -0.23 8.64
CA LEU A 243 25.15 0.10 7.85
C LEU A 243 24.94 -0.39 6.42
N TYR A 244 25.33 0.40 5.42
CA TYR A 244 25.14 0.07 4.01
C TYR A 244 26.43 0.27 3.21
N SER A 245 26.52 -0.39 2.07
CA SER A 245 27.67 -0.34 1.16
C SER A 245 27.29 -0.79 -0.24
N SER A 246 27.99 -0.29 -1.25
CA SER A 246 27.91 -0.77 -2.64
C SER A 246 28.89 -1.91 -2.95
N ASP A 247 29.98 -2.04 -2.18
CA ASP A 247 31.13 -2.90 -2.50
C ASP A 247 31.55 -3.87 -1.39
N ASP A 248 30.78 -3.93 -0.30
CA ASP A 248 31.00 -4.73 0.92
C ASP A 248 32.24 -4.33 1.76
N LYS A 249 33.02 -3.36 1.28
CA LYS A 249 34.28 -2.90 1.89
C LYS A 249 34.10 -1.55 2.59
N ASN A 250 33.54 -0.58 1.88
CA ASN A 250 33.33 0.78 2.34
C ASN A 250 31.92 0.90 2.91
N ARG A 251 31.80 0.79 4.24
CA ARG A 251 30.51 0.84 4.93
C ARG A 251 30.24 2.21 5.50
N GLN A 252 29.01 2.65 5.33
CA GLN A 252 28.50 3.89 5.90
C GLN A 252 27.38 3.56 6.88
N THR A 253 27.38 4.23 8.03
CA THR A 253 26.22 4.19 8.93
C THR A 253 25.09 5.00 8.29
N TYR A 254 23.86 4.49 8.37
CA TYR A 254 22.70 5.24 7.94
C TYR A 254 22.47 6.45 8.85
N GLN A 255 22.35 7.62 8.23
CA GLN A 255 22.19 8.90 8.88
C GLN A 255 20.92 9.60 8.40
N ASP A 256 20.38 10.47 9.25
CA ASP A 256 19.21 11.27 8.92
C ASP A 256 19.56 12.44 7.99
N GLY A 257 18.60 13.35 7.80
CA GLY A 257 18.80 14.50 6.94
C GLY A 257 19.89 15.48 7.41
N ASN A 258 20.30 15.38 8.66
CA ASN A 258 21.25 16.25 9.34
C ASN A 258 22.63 15.58 9.53
N GLY A 259 22.82 14.36 9.01
CA GLY A 259 24.07 13.61 9.17
C GLY A 259 24.20 12.95 10.56
N VAL A 260 23.10 12.78 11.29
CA VAL A 260 23.10 12.10 12.59
C VAL A 260 22.77 10.62 12.39
N ASP A 261 23.57 9.73 12.99
CA ASP A 261 23.31 8.29 13.02
C ASP A 261 21.89 8.00 13.51
N VAL A 262 21.13 7.24 12.72
CA VAL A 262 19.76 6.86 13.10
C VAL A 262 19.77 5.54 13.84
N GLU A 263 19.10 5.53 14.99
CA GLU A 263 18.70 4.31 15.68
C GLU A 263 17.21 4.08 15.45
N PHE A 264 16.86 2.92 14.90
CA PHE A 264 15.49 2.52 14.65
C PHE A 264 14.94 1.78 15.85
N TYR A 265 13.67 2.00 16.16
CA TYR A 265 12.99 1.43 17.31
C TYR A 265 11.80 0.61 16.87
N ARG A 266 11.72 -0.62 17.36
CA ARG A 266 10.59 -1.53 17.16
C ARG A 266 9.51 -1.28 18.22
N VAL A 267 8.27 -1.23 17.77
CA VAL A 267 7.05 -1.17 18.59
C VAL A 267 6.45 -2.56 18.73
N GLY A 268 6.47 -3.33 17.64
CA GLY A 268 5.88 -4.66 17.59
C GLY A 268 6.63 -5.69 18.42
N LYS A 269 5.89 -6.74 18.81
CA LYS A 269 6.43 -7.89 19.56
C LYS A 269 7.22 -8.84 18.65
N ASN A 270 7.42 -10.08 19.11
CA ASN A 270 8.24 -11.07 18.43
C ASN A 270 7.75 -11.40 17.00
N HIS A 271 6.44 -11.53 16.82
CA HIS A 271 5.85 -11.99 15.55
C HIS A 271 5.26 -10.86 14.70
N GLU A 272 5.20 -9.65 15.21
CA GLU A 272 4.69 -8.47 14.48
C GLU A 272 5.81 -7.88 13.61
N VAL A 273 5.43 -7.46 12.42
CA VAL A 273 6.30 -6.76 11.47
C VAL A 273 6.25 -5.28 11.75
N ASP A 274 7.42 -4.71 12.03
CA ASP A 274 7.61 -3.27 12.06
C ASP A 274 8.24 -2.79 10.77
N ARG A 275 7.70 -1.71 10.23
CA ARG A 275 8.11 -1.10 8.99
C ARG A 275 8.77 0.24 9.28
N HIS A 276 9.97 0.45 8.76
CA HIS A 276 10.76 1.65 8.99
C HIS A 276 11.10 2.29 7.66
N LYS A 277 10.42 3.40 7.35
CA LYS A 277 10.75 4.22 6.19
C LYS A 277 12.05 4.97 6.46
N LEU A 278 12.96 4.93 5.49
CA LEU A 278 14.16 5.75 5.51
C LEU A 278 13.77 7.17 5.11
N SER A 279 14.10 8.14 5.96
CA SER A 279 13.89 9.57 5.66
C SER A 279 14.62 10.01 4.38
N ARG A 280 15.72 9.34 4.04
CA ARG A 280 16.43 9.48 2.76
C ARG A 280 16.71 8.09 2.19
N PRO A 281 16.21 7.76 1.00
CA PRO A 281 16.60 6.51 0.34
C PRO A 281 18.10 6.47 0.08
N VAL A 282 18.72 5.30 0.22
CA VAL A 282 20.16 5.09 0.01
C VAL A 282 20.40 4.10 -1.13
N VAL A 283 21.43 4.35 -1.93
CA VAL A 283 21.88 3.38 -2.92
C VAL A 283 22.79 2.37 -2.21
N ALA A 284 22.39 1.10 -2.21
CA ALA A 284 23.13 0.05 -1.53
C ALA A 284 22.94 -1.30 -2.21
N ARG A 285 23.99 -2.14 -2.15
CA ARG A 285 23.92 -3.57 -2.46
C ARG A 285 24.02 -4.42 -1.19
N TYR A 286 24.82 -3.99 -0.22
CA TYR A 286 25.04 -4.70 1.03
C TYR A 286 24.48 -3.89 2.17
N ILE A 287 23.60 -4.47 2.98
CA ILE A 287 23.05 -3.80 4.16
C ILE A 287 23.17 -4.71 5.38
N ARG A 288 23.62 -4.13 6.50
CA ARG A 288 23.74 -4.76 7.81
C ARG A 288 22.75 -4.17 8.80
N PHE A 289 22.04 -5.04 9.49
CA PHE A 289 21.34 -4.73 10.72
C PHE A 289 22.26 -4.99 11.92
N TYR A 290 22.44 -3.96 12.75
CA TYR A 290 23.19 -4.02 14.00
C TYR A 290 22.23 -3.86 15.19
N PRO A 291 21.86 -4.93 15.89
CA PRO A 291 21.08 -4.83 17.11
C PRO A 291 21.78 -3.97 18.18
N THR A 292 21.05 -3.02 18.75
CA THR A 292 21.56 -2.13 19.82
C THR A 292 20.82 -2.31 21.14
N LYS A 293 19.53 -2.67 21.09
CA LYS A 293 18.67 -2.98 22.25
C LYS A 293 17.87 -4.25 21.98
N ILE A 294 17.59 -4.98 23.06
CA ILE A 294 16.91 -6.28 23.00
C ILE A 294 15.82 -6.41 24.04
N ARG A 295 14.89 -7.32 23.75
CA ARG A 295 14.04 -7.97 24.73
C ARG A 295 14.51 -9.42 24.85
N GLU A 296 14.94 -9.82 26.05
CA GLU A 296 15.47 -11.14 26.42
C GLU A 296 16.67 -11.64 25.59
N TRP A 297 16.58 -11.82 24.27
CA TRP A 297 17.68 -12.20 23.37
C TRP A 297 17.54 -11.53 22.00
N ASP A 298 18.66 -11.31 21.31
CA ASP A 298 18.72 -10.76 19.94
C ASP A 298 18.08 -11.70 18.92
N SER A 299 17.09 -11.21 18.18
CA SER A 299 16.60 -11.94 17.01
C SER A 299 16.06 -11.00 15.94
N LEU A 300 16.37 -11.32 14.69
CA LEU A 300 15.88 -10.58 13.51
C LEU A 300 15.42 -11.52 12.40
N ARG A 301 14.36 -11.08 11.75
CA ARG A 301 13.91 -11.45 10.41
C ARG A 301 13.63 -10.16 9.63
N VAL A 302 14.15 -10.05 8.41
CA VAL A 302 14.23 -8.75 7.70
C VAL A 302 13.77 -8.82 6.24
N GLU A 303 13.35 -7.67 5.73
CA GLU A 303 13.07 -7.40 4.31
C GLU A 303 13.46 -5.94 3.99
N PHE A 304 13.72 -5.65 2.72
CA PHE A 304 13.97 -4.30 2.23
C PHE A 304 12.92 -3.93 1.20
N SER A 305 12.67 -2.63 1.05
CA SER A 305 11.88 -2.12 -0.06
C SER A 305 12.68 -1.09 -0.85
N SER A 306 12.58 -1.18 -2.17
CA SER A 306 13.22 -0.25 -3.09
C SER A 306 12.26 0.86 -3.48
N ALA A 307 12.81 2.04 -3.76
CA ALA A 307 12.15 2.99 -4.62
C ALA A 307 12.64 2.70 -6.04
N THR A 308 11.78 2.20 -6.92
CA THR A 308 12.11 2.13 -8.34
C THR A 308 12.31 3.56 -8.85
N ILE A 309 13.54 3.90 -9.21
CA ILE A 309 13.77 4.90 -10.24
C ILE A 309 13.22 4.25 -11.51
N ILE A 310 12.04 4.66 -11.96
CA ILE A 310 11.74 4.48 -13.39
C ILE A 310 12.80 5.36 -14.07
N SER A 311 13.83 4.74 -14.64
CA SER A 311 14.92 5.42 -15.34
C SER A 311 14.46 6.13 -16.64
N ASN A 312 13.16 6.41 -16.77
CA ASN A 312 12.53 7.28 -17.76
C ASN A 312 11.48 8.26 -17.18
N PHE A 313 11.31 8.35 -15.85
CA PHE A 313 10.69 9.54 -15.26
C PHE A 313 11.80 10.36 -14.62
N LYS A 314 12.10 11.52 -15.23
CA LYS A 314 12.62 12.64 -14.45
C LYS A 314 11.77 12.71 -13.19
N SER A 315 12.40 12.62 -12.02
CA SER A 315 11.84 12.99 -10.71
C SER A 315 10.60 13.87 -10.89
N ALA A 316 9.41 13.25 -10.84
CA ALA A 316 8.21 14.02 -10.62
C ALA A 316 8.29 14.39 -9.14
N SER A 317 9.02 15.46 -8.84
CA SER A 317 8.96 16.13 -7.55
C SER A 317 7.48 16.16 -7.14
N ILE A 318 7.16 15.64 -5.96
CA ILE A 318 5.82 15.78 -5.37
C ILE A 318 5.42 17.23 -5.57
N PRO A 319 4.35 17.52 -6.35
CA PRO A 319 3.99 18.89 -6.66
C PRO A 319 3.82 19.66 -5.35
N ALA A 320 4.38 20.87 -5.27
CA ALA A 320 4.42 21.63 -4.02
C ALA A 320 3.02 21.76 -3.40
N GLU A 321 1.99 21.93 -4.24
CA GLU A 321 0.59 21.99 -3.86
C GLU A 321 0.04 20.74 -3.14
N CYS A 322 0.76 19.61 -3.15
CA CYS A 322 0.45 18.41 -2.40
C CYS A 322 1.11 18.39 -1.01
N SER A 323 1.76 19.47 -0.58
CA SER A 323 2.24 19.62 0.79
C SER A 323 1.17 20.30 1.66
N PRO A 324 0.92 19.85 2.90
CA PRO A 324 -0.03 20.49 3.83
C PRO A 324 0.24 21.96 4.12
N SER A 325 1.47 22.44 3.88
CA SER A 325 1.84 23.85 4.02
C SER A 325 1.40 24.72 2.82
N GLN A 326 0.99 24.11 1.71
CA GLN A 326 0.73 24.79 0.44
C GLN A 326 -0.76 24.87 0.10
N TYR A 327 -1.64 24.25 0.89
CA TYR A 327 -3.09 24.33 0.73
C TYR A 327 -3.82 24.64 2.04
N GLN A 328 -5.02 25.20 1.94
CA GLN A 328 -5.92 25.43 3.08
C GLN A 328 -7.00 24.35 3.13
N GLU A 329 -7.29 23.84 4.32
CA GLU A 329 -8.37 22.86 4.49
C GLU A 329 -9.73 23.53 4.60
N LEU A 330 -10.68 23.00 3.84
CA LEU A 330 -12.10 23.29 3.89
C LEU A 330 -12.78 22.13 4.60
N ASN A 331 -13.13 22.30 5.87
CA ASN A 331 -13.57 21.22 6.76
C ASN A 331 -14.88 21.50 7.51
N GLU A 332 -15.52 22.63 7.22
CA GLU A 332 -16.73 23.09 7.87
C GLU A 332 -17.93 22.19 7.50
N ALA A 333 -18.69 21.73 8.48
CA ALA A 333 -19.82 20.80 8.26
C ALA A 333 -20.92 21.38 7.36
N ASP A 334 -21.09 22.70 7.37
CA ASP A 334 -22.05 23.42 6.53
C ASP A 334 -21.62 23.50 5.06
N ARG A 335 -20.40 23.08 4.73
CA ARG A 335 -19.87 23.02 3.37
C ARG A 335 -20.26 21.73 2.64
N TYR A 336 -20.73 20.72 3.36
CA TYR A 336 -21.19 19.47 2.78
C TYR A 336 -22.47 19.68 1.95
N TRP A 337 -22.60 18.99 0.81
CA TRP A 337 -23.64 19.27 -0.18
C TRP A 337 -25.07 19.20 0.36
N ASN A 338 -25.35 18.32 1.33
CA ASN A 338 -26.69 18.16 1.88
C ASN A 338 -27.05 19.21 2.95
N ALA A 339 -26.08 20.05 3.35
CA ALA A 339 -26.32 21.13 4.28
C ALA A 339 -27.25 22.15 3.61
N SER A 340 -28.45 22.27 4.16
CA SER A 340 -29.52 23.12 3.64
C SER A 340 -29.67 24.37 4.48
N VAL A 341 -30.11 25.45 3.84
CA VAL A 341 -30.31 26.76 4.45
C VAL A 341 -31.37 26.68 5.56
N LYS A 342 -31.00 27.04 6.80
CA LYS A 342 -31.94 27.11 7.94
C LYS A 342 -32.18 28.53 8.44
N SER A 343 -31.14 29.36 8.56
CA SER A 343 -31.27 30.75 9.09
C SER A 343 -30.23 31.76 8.59
N TYR A 344 -29.18 31.32 7.88
CA TYR A 344 -28.15 32.19 7.30
C TYR A 344 -27.59 31.56 6.02
N LEU A 345 -26.78 32.33 5.28
CA LEU A 345 -26.07 31.89 4.08
C LEU A 345 -24.56 32.09 4.25
N ALA A 346 -23.81 31.10 3.80
CA ALA A 346 -22.36 31.11 3.73
C ALA A 346 -21.87 31.35 2.29
N CYS A 347 -20.66 31.88 2.18
CA CYS A 347 -20.04 32.20 0.90
C CYS A 347 -18.51 32.15 1.00
N ASP A 348 -17.85 31.98 -0.14
CA ASP A 348 -16.38 31.94 -0.22
C ASP A 348 -15.78 33.30 -0.63
N LYS A 349 -16.56 34.39 -0.55
CA LYS A 349 -16.09 35.78 -0.83
C LYS A 349 -14.90 36.16 0.05
N ASN A 350 -14.72 35.52 1.20
CA ASN A 350 -13.64 35.83 2.15
C ASN A 350 -12.40 34.95 1.99
N PHE A 351 -12.28 34.16 0.92
CA PHE A 351 -11.04 33.45 0.62
C PHE A 351 -9.85 34.40 0.67
N SER A 352 -8.85 34.03 1.49
CA SER A 352 -7.71 34.86 1.85
C SER A 352 -6.87 35.24 0.63
N THR A 353 -6.83 34.38 -0.40
CA THR A 353 -6.03 34.58 -1.61
C THR A 353 -6.77 34.06 -2.84
N HIS A 354 -6.82 34.84 -3.92
CA HIS A 354 -7.40 34.40 -5.20
C HIS A 354 -6.48 33.37 -5.86
N GLY A 355 -7.01 32.20 -6.25
CA GLY A 355 -6.22 31.15 -6.89
C GLY A 355 -5.27 30.39 -5.95
N ALA A 356 -5.57 30.34 -4.64
CA ALA A 356 -4.88 29.45 -3.71
C ALA A 356 -5.36 28.00 -3.82
N TRP A 357 -4.55 27.08 -3.29
CA TRP A 357 -4.90 25.67 -3.21
C TRP A 357 -5.74 25.37 -1.96
N TYR A 358 -6.78 24.58 -2.15
CA TYR A 358 -7.72 24.18 -1.11
C TYR A 358 -7.93 22.68 -1.13
N ARG A 359 -8.22 22.08 0.04
CA ARG A 359 -8.52 20.66 0.19
C ARG A 359 -9.84 20.50 0.94
N PHE A 360 -10.76 19.70 0.40
CA PHE A 360 -11.94 19.26 1.16
C PHE A 360 -11.54 18.14 2.11
N ALA A 361 -11.85 18.31 3.40
CA ALA A 361 -11.55 17.34 4.45
C ALA A 361 -12.63 17.35 5.55
N GLY A 362 -12.58 16.38 6.46
CA GLY A 362 -13.46 16.35 7.63
C GLY A 362 -14.95 16.34 7.28
N ALA A 363 -15.74 17.18 7.96
CA ALA A 363 -17.19 17.21 7.81
C ALA A 363 -17.66 17.84 6.48
N ALA A 364 -16.80 18.58 5.78
CA ALA A 364 -17.09 19.13 4.46
C ALA A 364 -17.11 18.07 3.35
N GLY A 365 -16.63 16.86 3.61
CA GLY A 365 -16.43 15.80 2.62
C GLY A 365 -14.99 15.71 2.13
N SER A 366 -14.72 14.81 1.18
CA SER A 366 -13.36 14.51 0.70
C SER A 366 -13.03 15.10 -0.67
N MET A 367 -14.02 15.61 -1.41
CA MET A 367 -13.84 16.16 -2.74
C MET A 367 -14.97 17.13 -3.12
N MET A 368 -14.81 17.92 -4.18
CA MET A 368 -15.92 18.65 -4.79
C MET A 368 -16.82 17.68 -5.56
N ALA A 369 -18.12 18.00 -5.69
CA ALA A 369 -19.03 17.18 -6.49
C ALA A 369 -18.66 17.21 -7.98
N PRO A 370 -18.51 16.07 -8.69
CA PRO A 370 -18.32 16.04 -10.14
C PRO A 370 -19.64 16.08 -10.93
N TYR A 371 -20.73 16.47 -10.26
CA TYR A 371 -22.07 16.54 -10.82
C TYR A 371 -22.82 17.71 -10.19
N CYS A 372 -23.87 18.18 -10.88
CA CYS A 372 -24.73 19.24 -10.37
C CYS A 372 -25.45 18.80 -9.10
N ILE A 373 -25.08 19.39 -7.97
CA ILE A 373 -25.72 19.20 -6.67
C ILE A 373 -27.01 20.03 -6.58
N PRO A 374 -28.00 19.66 -5.74
CA PRO A 374 -29.26 20.40 -5.62
C PRO A 374 -29.08 21.90 -5.32
N LYS A 375 -30.08 22.71 -5.69
CA LYS A 375 -30.12 24.13 -5.33
C LYS A 375 -30.14 24.28 -3.79
N GLN A 376 -29.58 25.39 -3.29
CA GLN A 376 -29.48 25.68 -1.85
C GLN A 376 -28.61 24.69 -1.04
N SER A 377 -27.76 23.92 -1.72
CA SER A 377 -26.71 23.10 -1.12
C SER A 377 -25.61 23.92 -0.46
N CYS A 378 -24.91 23.30 0.50
CA CYS A 378 -23.83 23.88 1.31
C CYS A 378 -24.10 25.28 1.90
N ILE A 379 -25.36 25.50 2.25
CA ILE A 379 -25.88 26.74 2.85
C ILE A 379 -25.54 27.99 2.01
N THR A 380 -25.69 27.93 0.68
CA THR A 380 -25.43 29.08 -0.19
C THR A 380 -26.50 29.24 -1.28
N HIS A 381 -26.55 30.39 -1.96
CA HIS A 381 -27.45 30.59 -3.11
C HIS A 381 -26.94 29.88 -4.36
N GLY A 382 -25.65 30.07 -4.68
CA GLY A 382 -24.97 29.47 -5.81
C GLY A 382 -24.04 28.36 -5.36
N ALA A 383 -24.51 27.12 -5.43
CA ALA A 383 -23.79 25.93 -4.95
C ALA A 383 -22.76 25.47 -6.00
N GLY A 384 -21.48 25.47 -5.63
CA GLY A 384 -20.35 25.17 -6.51
C GLY A 384 -20.03 23.69 -6.61
N TRP A 385 -19.87 23.19 -7.83
CA TRP A 385 -19.49 21.82 -8.20
C TRP A 385 -18.52 21.84 -9.39
N ILE A 386 -17.77 20.78 -9.66
CA ILE A 386 -16.87 20.72 -10.82
C ILE A 386 -17.58 20.17 -12.06
N ASN A 387 -17.49 20.88 -13.18
CA ASN A 387 -18.04 20.45 -14.45
C ASN A 387 -17.01 19.61 -15.21
N GLY A 388 -16.82 18.38 -14.75
CA GLY A 388 -15.88 17.42 -15.30
C GLY A 388 -15.48 16.35 -14.30
N SER A 389 -14.47 15.56 -14.66
CA SER A 389 -13.97 14.47 -13.83
C SER A 389 -12.73 14.89 -13.04
N HIS A 390 -12.51 14.25 -11.88
CA HIS A 390 -11.26 14.37 -11.16
C HIS A 390 -10.14 13.58 -11.88
N PRO A 391 -8.87 14.01 -11.79
CA PRO A 391 -7.73 13.25 -12.31
C PRO A 391 -7.61 11.86 -11.67
N SER A 392 -7.48 10.82 -12.49
CA SER A 392 -7.35 9.43 -12.02
C SER A 392 -5.90 9.07 -11.65
N GLU A 393 -4.92 9.63 -12.35
CA GLU A 393 -3.51 9.30 -12.16
C GLU A 393 -2.87 10.08 -11.02
N ALA A 394 -1.96 9.45 -10.29
CA ALA A 394 -1.22 10.09 -9.21
C ALA A 394 -0.42 11.30 -9.75
N TYR A 395 -0.49 12.41 -9.01
CA TYR A 395 0.11 13.71 -9.35
C TYR A 395 -0.36 14.29 -10.68
N GLN A 396 -1.43 13.81 -11.29
CA GLN A 396 -1.98 14.40 -12.50
C GLN A 396 -2.65 15.74 -12.18
N LEU A 397 -2.36 16.76 -13.01
CA LEU A 397 -3.06 18.04 -13.02
C LEU A 397 -4.11 18.01 -14.12
N VAL A 398 -5.34 18.35 -13.79
CA VAL A 398 -6.41 18.59 -14.75
C VAL A 398 -6.93 20.01 -14.57
N SER A 399 -7.14 20.72 -15.67
CA SER A 399 -7.82 22.01 -15.69
C SER A 399 -9.27 21.80 -16.14
N THR A 400 -10.22 22.31 -15.38
CA THR A 400 -11.65 22.30 -15.73
C THR A 400 -12.33 23.57 -15.20
N ASN A 401 -13.66 23.62 -15.20
CA ASN A 401 -14.45 24.69 -14.61
C ASN A 401 -15.24 24.20 -13.40
N ALA A 402 -15.27 25.00 -12.34
CA ALA A 402 -16.29 24.90 -11.32
C ALA A 402 -17.53 25.69 -11.78
N CYS A 403 -18.70 25.06 -11.74
CA CYS A 403 -20.00 25.63 -12.04
C CYS A 403 -20.78 25.92 -10.76
N PHE A 404 -21.56 27.00 -10.75
CA PHE A 404 -22.43 27.35 -9.64
C PHE A 404 -23.89 27.16 -10.04
N HIS A 405 -24.59 26.28 -9.32
CA HIS A 405 -26.01 26.02 -9.52
C HIS A 405 -26.83 27.08 -8.79
N TRP A 406 -27.67 27.81 -9.54
CA TRP A 406 -28.65 28.75 -9.01
C TRP A 406 -29.98 28.65 -9.75
N GLY A 407 -31.08 28.64 -9.01
CA GLY A 407 -32.42 28.68 -9.60
C GLY A 407 -32.74 27.38 -10.33
N SER A 408 -32.97 27.45 -11.64
CA SER A 408 -33.19 26.30 -12.51
C SER A 408 -31.96 25.90 -13.33
N ASN A 409 -30.86 26.66 -13.25
CA ASN A 409 -29.68 26.44 -14.08
C ASN A 409 -28.49 25.97 -13.24
N CYS A 410 -28.02 24.75 -13.55
CA CYS A 410 -26.88 24.09 -12.90
C CYS A 410 -25.54 24.83 -13.05
N CYS A 411 -25.41 25.75 -14.00
CA CYS A 411 -24.18 26.53 -14.21
C CYS A 411 -24.52 27.96 -14.64
N VAL A 412 -25.10 28.76 -13.74
CA VAL A 412 -25.35 30.19 -14.02
C VAL A 412 -24.07 31.00 -14.11
N LYS A 413 -23.04 30.58 -13.38
CA LYS A 413 -21.70 31.16 -13.37
C LYS A 413 -20.71 30.01 -13.33
N SER A 414 -19.58 30.18 -14.00
CA SER A 414 -18.46 29.25 -13.94
C SER A 414 -17.16 29.98 -13.61
N SER A 415 -16.17 29.23 -13.15
CA SER A 415 -14.83 29.73 -12.86
C SER A 415 -13.80 28.63 -13.13
N PRO A 416 -12.61 28.98 -13.66
CA PRO A 416 -11.58 27.99 -13.95
C PRO A 416 -11.00 27.41 -12.65
N VAL A 417 -10.85 26.09 -12.60
CA VAL A 417 -10.24 25.36 -11.49
C VAL A 417 -9.17 24.41 -12.01
N GLN A 418 -8.05 24.35 -11.28
CA GLN A 418 -7.06 23.30 -11.47
C GLN A 418 -7.21 22.28 -10.36
N ILE A 419 -7.23 20.99 -10.71
CA ILE A 419 -7.40 19.87 -9.79
C ILE A 419 -6.16 19.01 -9.87
N ARG A 420 -5.52 18.77 -8.73
CA ARG A 420 -4.35 17.88 -8.61
C ARG A 420 -4.74 16.65 -7.78
N ASN A 421 -4.44 15.46 -8.29
CA ASN A 421 -4.51 14.22 -7.51
C ASN A 421 -3.20 14.05 -6.73
N CYS A 422 -3.23 14.23 -5.42
CA CYS A 422 -2.04 14.15 -4.56
C CYS A 422 -1.81 12.75 -3.98
N SER A 423 -2.13 11.71 -4.76
CA SER A 423 -2.02 10.30 -4.36
C SER A 423 -2.89 10.00 -3.13
N GLY A 424 -4.21 9.99 -3.32
CA GLY A 424 -5.20 9.63 -2.29
C GLY A 424 -6.08 10.77 -1.78
N TYR A 425 -5.86 12.00 -2.24
CA TYR A 425 -6.75 13.14 -2.02
C TYR A 425 -6.58 14.17 -3.14
N TYR A 426 -7.54 15.10 -3.24
CA TYR A 426 -7.51 16.16 -4.24
C TYR A 426 -7.26 17.52 -3.60
N VAL A 427 -6.45 18.33 -4.28
CA VAL A 427 -6.33 19.76 -4.01
C VAL A 427 -6.84 20.54 -5.22
N TYR A 428 -7.49 21.67 -4.94
CA TYR A 428 -8.20 22.49 -5.91
C TYR A 428 -7.65 23.91 -5.87
N LYS A 429 -7.22 24.43 -7.01
CA LYS A 429 -6.87 25.83 -7.15
C LYS A 429 -8.12 26.63 -7.45
N LEU A 430 -8.77 27.13 -6.40
CA LEU A 430 -10.10 27.74 -6.45
C LEU A 430 -10.04 29.25 -6.62
N GLN A 431 -10.97 29.80 -7.40
CA GLN A 431 -11.10 31.24 -7.56
C GLN A 431 -11.97 31.84 -6.46
N LYS A 432 -11.55 32.98 -5.93
CA LYS A 432 -12.35 33.75 -4.98
C LYS A 432 -13.58 34.35 -5.68
N PRO A 433 -14.82 34.06 -5.23
CA PRO A 433 -16.01 34.70 -5.78
C PRO A 433 -16.08 36.20 -5.48
N GLU A 434 -16.57 37.00 -6.44
CA GLU A 434 -16.68 38.46 -6.33
C GLU A 434 -17.78 38.91 -5.34
N THR A 435 -18.84 38.11 -5.22
CA THR A 435 -20.00 38.41 -4.38
C THR A 435 -20.24 37.29 -3.36
N CYS A 436 -20.93 37.62 -2.27
CA CYS A 436 -21.21 36.66 -1.19
C CYS A 436 -22.48 35.86 -1.47
N TYR A 437 -22.55 35.26 -2.65
CA TYR A 437 -23.66 34.39 -3.05
C TYR A 437 -23.21 33.01 -3.51
N TYR A 438 -21.91 32.78 -3.61
CA TYR A 438 -21.33 31.56 -4.17
C TYR A 438 -20.42 30.88 -3.15
N ARG A 439 -20.49 29.54 -3.10
CA ARG A 439 -19.65 28.71 -2.24
C ARG A 439 -19.35 27.38 -2.94
N TYR A 440 -18.13 26.89 -2.83
CA TYR A 440 -17.74 25.56 -3.29
C TYR A 440 -18.18 24.52 -2.27
N CYS A 441 -18.97 23.54 -2.72
CA CYS A 441 -19.53 22.51 -1.87
C CYS A 441 -18.74 21.21 -1.96
N GLY A 442 -18.62 20.52 -0.83
CA GLY A 442 -17.98 19.22 -0.76
C GLY A 442 -18.97 18.06 -0.72
N VAL A 443 -18.51 16.90 -1.17
CA VAL A 443 -19.20 15.62 -1.10
C VAL A 443 -18.25 14.56 -0.56
N ASN A 444 -18.81 13.47 -0.07
CA ASN A 444 -18.04 12.23 0.06
C ASN A 444 -17.99 11.58 -1.31
N GLY A 445 -16.85 11.00 -1.66
CA GLY A 445 -16.69 10.21 -2.88
C GLY A 445 -17.86 9.26 -3.09
N LEU A 446 -18.75 9.55 -4.04
CA LEU A 446 -19.79 8.62 -4.47
C LEU A 446 -19.19 7.73 -5.55
N TYR A 447 -19.23 6.42 -5.31
CA TYR A 447 -19.13 5.41 -6.36
C TYR A 447 -20.21 5.69 -7.39
N VAL A 448 -19.80 6.04 -8.61
CA VAL A 448 -20.70 5.96 -9.75
C VAL A 448 -20.82 4.47 -10.05
N TYR A 449 -21.96 3.88 -9.71
CA TYR A 449 -22.38 2.60 -10.29
C TYR A 449 -22.56 2.85 -11.79
N VAL A 450 -21.71 2.23 -12.61
CA VAL A 450 -21.93 2.06 -14.05
C VAL A 450 -22.19 0.58 -14.29
#